data_AF-A0A969RCS8-F1
#
_entry.id   AF-A0A969RCS8-F1
#
_cell.length_a   1.000
_cell.length_b   1.000
_cell.length_c   1.000
_cell.angle_alpha   90.00
_cell.angle_beta   90.00
_cell.angle_gamma   90.00
#
_symmetry.space_group_name_H-M   'P 1'
#
loop_
_entity.id
_entity.type
_entity.pdbx_description
1 polymer ?
#
loop_
_entity_poly.entity_id
_entity_poly.type
_entity_poly.pdbx_seq_one_letter_code
_entity_poly.pdbx_strand_id
1 'polypeptide(L)'
;MGAIVLASTSAQAFNFTRGTQLGSCANLLTTPAASCTTKHGFTLTAGSEHSTKDKKVLEVKTVNDNFIGDDGYIGDVKGVGVSRGNKDVVSGEVNLKEYIDLTLAGNGGILGSLDFSFLYPPGEFYDTVYEVVSADTSGLTGKLTVKSTTSALWEVFSGTTQLNSLTQTLTAISNSTDGNSATKTPEARGGGWYSVLNPFGKQSVKTIRLTAPTQPGGQAFHAQNNDYALVGATKVPEPATLLGLGTIAGLMTVSRRRKAVQG
;
A
#
# COMPACT_ATOMS: atom_id res chain seq x y z
N MET A 1 26.78 -31.62 5.37
CA MET A 1 25.31 -31.80 5.44
C MET A 1 24.67 -30.46 5.15
N GLY A 2 24.12 -30.26 3.94
CA GLY A 2 23.51 -28.98 3.55
C GLY A 2 22.03 -29.00 3.89
N ALA A 3 21.59 -28.05 4.72
CA ALA A 3 20.16 -27.80 4.94
C ALA A 3 19.60 -27.11 3.69
N ILE A 4 18.71 -27.79 2.97
CA ILE A 4 17.92 -27.17 1.91
C ILE A 4 16.82 -26.38 2.61
N VAL A 5 16.99 -25.06 2.72
CA VAL A 5 15.96 -24.16 3.20
C VAL A 5 14.88 -24.09 2.13
N LEU A 6 13.74 -24.75 2.39
CA LEU A 6 12.52 -24.57 1.59
C LEU A 6 11.96 -23.20 1.93
N ALA A 7 12.37 -22.18 1.17
CA ALA A 7 11.75 -20.88 1.21
C ALA A 7 10.32 -21.03 0.67
N SER A 8 9.30 -21.04 1.53
CA SER A 8 7.96 -20.74 1.06
C SER A 8 8.00 -19.33 0.50
N THR A 9 7.68 -19.17 -0.78
CA THR A 9 7.45 -17.83 -1.33
C THR A 9 6.37 -17.18 -0.48
N SER A 10 6.67 -16.00 0.09
CA SER A 10 5.63 -15.15 0.67
C SER A 10 4.43 -15.09 -0.28
N ALA A 11 3.19 -15.03 0.23
CA ALA A 11 2.07 -14.69 -0.64
C ALA A 11 2.40 -13.30 -1.23
N GLN A 12 2.82 -13.31 -2.49
CA GLN A 12 3.64 -12.25 -3.05
C GLN A 12 2.87 -10.93 -3.08
N ALA A 13 3.61 -9.86 -2.80
CA ALA A 13 3.13 -8.49 -2.84
C ALA A 13 2.50 -8.18 -4.20
N PHE A 14 1.53 -7.28 -4.24
CA PHE A 14 1.50 -6.36 -5.38
C PHE A 14 2.41 -5.18 -5.05
N ASN A 15 3.11 -4.67 -6.07
CA ASN A 15 3.90 -3.47 -5.98
C ASN A 15 3.72 -2.69 -7.29
N PHE A 16 3.15 -1.50 -7.19
CA PHE A 16 2.81 -0.64 -8.31
C PHE A 16 3.94 0.34 -8.68
N THR A 17 5.05 0.37 -7.93
CA THR A 17 6.13 1.40 -8.07
C THR A 17 6.99 1.35 -9.32
N ARG A 18 6.99 0.27 -10.11
CA ARG A 18 7.91 0.16 -11.25
C ARG A 18 7.17 -0.23 -12.53
N GLY A 19 7.00 0.74 -13.42
CA GLY A 19 6.55 0.55 -14.81
C GLY A 19 5.03 0.58 -15.03
N THR A 20 4.54 -0.23 -15.98
CA THR A 20 3.11 -0.42 -16.28
C THR A 20 2.51 -1.65 -15.58
N GLN A 21 3.28 -2.30 -14.69
CA GLN A 21 2.89 -3.57 -14.08
C GLN A 21 2.03 -3.37 -12.84
N LEU A 22 0.76 -3.00 -13.04
CA LEU A 22 -0.29 -3.23 -12.03
C LEU A 22 -0.75 -4.71 -12.00
N GLY A 23 -0.07 -5.58 -12.75
CA GLY A 23 -0.43 -6.98 -12.89
C GLY A 23 -1.83 -7.14 -13.47
N SER A 24 -2.69 -7.91 -12.80
CA SER A 24 -4.10 -8.05 -13.18
C SER A 24 -4.95 -6.80 -12.96
N CYS A 25 -4.38 -5.75 -12.35
CA CYS A 25 -4.98 -4.41 -12.28
C CYS A 25 -4.51 -3.46 -13.37
N ALA A 26 -3.82 -3.96 -14.41
CA ALA A 26 -3.33 -3.14 -15.52
C ALA A 26 -4.45 -2.37 -16.25
N ASN A 27 -5.70 -2.86 -16.22
CA ASN A 27 -6.83 -2.13 -16.79
C ASN A 27 -7.03 -0.75 -16.15
N LEU A 28 -6.68 -0.57 -14.87
CA LEU A 28 -6.79 0.71 -14.18
C LEU A 28 -5.92 1.81 -14.80
N LEU A 29 -4.87 1.46 -15.57
CA LEU A 29 -4.04 2.45 -16.29
C LEU A 29 -4.78 3.17 -17.42
N THR A 30 -5.88 2.59 -17.90
CA THR A 30 -6.62 3.10 -19.07
C THR A 30 -8.09 3.31 -18.78
N THR A 31 -8.65 2.54 -17.85
CA THR A 31 -10.08 2.53 -17.54
C THR A 31 -10.25 2.46 -16.03
N PRO A 32 -10.72 3.54 -15.38
CA PRO A 32 -11.09 3.51 -13.97
C PRO A 32 -12.15 2.43 -13.70
N ALA A 33 -12.04 1.75 -12.56
CA ALA A 33 -12.98 0.68 -12.19
C ALA A 33 -13.29 0.69 -10.70
N ALA A 34 -14.52 0.35 -10.30
CA ALA A 34 -14.91 0.36 -8.89
C ALA A 34 -14.08 -0.60 -8.01
N SER A 35 -13.55 -1.66 -8.61
CA SER A 35 -12.71 -2.65 -7.92
C SER A 35 -11.67 -3.24 -8.85
N CYS A 36 -10.58 -3.74 -8.27
CA CYS A 36 -9.64 -4.59 -8.97
C CYS A 36 -9.09 -5.69 -8.06
N THR A 37 -8.95 -6.90 -8.58
CA THR A 37 -8.27 -8.00 -7.90
C THR A 37 -6.89 -8.25 -8.51
N THR A 38 -5.87 -8.23 -7.67
CA THR A 38 -4.48 -8.54 -8.05
C THR A 38 -4.33 -10.03 -8.33
N LYS A 39 -3.25 -10.41 -9.03
CA LYS A 39 -2.96 -11.83 -9.37
C LYS A 39 -2.85 -12.69 -8.12
N HIS A 40 -2.51 -12.09 -6.99
CA HIS A 40 -2.34 -12.73 -5.70
C HIS A 40 -3.63 -12.73 -4.85
N GLY A 41 -4.76 -12.31 -5.43
CA GLY A 41 -6.09 -12.38 -4.81
C GLY A 41 -6.42 -11.24 -3.84
N PHE A 42 -5.55 -10.24 -3.72
CA PHE A 42 -5.92 -9.01 -3.00
C PHE A 42 -6.93 -8.24 -3.85
N THR A 43 -8.02 -7.80 -3.25
CA THR A 43 -9.04 -7.00 -3.93
C THR A 43 -9.04 -5.59 -3.37
N LEU A 44 -8.84 -4.61 -4.24
CA LEU A 44 -9.02 -3.18 -3.98
C LEU A 44 -10.43 -2.80 -4.38
N THR A 45 -11.13 -2.04 -3.54
CA THR A 45 -12.46 -1.49 -3.87
C THR A 45 -12.52 -0.02 -3.46
N ALA A 46 -12.91 0.85 -4.39
CA ALA A 46 -13.13 2.25 -4.12
C ALA A 46 -14.51 2.46 -3.47
N GLY A 47 -14.61 3.41 -2.55
CA GLY A 47 -15.89 3.79 -1.96
C GLY A 47 -15.87 5.20 -1.37
N SER A 48 -17.05 5.62 -0.90
CA SER A 48 -17.23 6.89 -0.19
C SER A 48 -18.37 6.78 0.82
N GLU A 49 -18.24 7.51 1.93
CA GLU A 49 -19.30 7.64 2.93
C GLU A 49 -20.25 8.82 2.63
N HIS A 50 -19.99 9.63 1.59
CA HIS A 50 -20.79 10.82 1.31
C HIS A 50 -22.11 10.50 0.59
N SER A 51 -22.11 9.53 -0.32
CA SER A 51 -23.30 9.15 -1.09
C SER A 51 -23.09 7.83 -1.82
N THR A 52 -24.07 6.93 -1.75
CA THR A 52 -24.10 5.69 -2.58
C THR A 52 -24.40 5.97 -4.05
N LYS A 53 -24.79 7.21 -4.40
CA LYS A 53 -25.07 7.62 -5.79
C LYS A 53 -23.81 8.06 -6.54
N ASP A 54 -22.76 8.45 -5.82
CA ASP A 54 -21.49 8.78 -6.44
C ASP A 54 -20.74 7.49 -6.75
N LYS A 55 -20.68 7.13 -8.03
CA LYS A 55 -19.83 6.02 -8.48
C LYS A 55 -18.37 6.42 -8.26
N LYS A 56 -17.76 5.89 -7.19
CA LYS A 56 -16.32 5.97 -6.98
C LYS A 56 -15.63 4.86 -7.75
N VAL A 57 -14.51 5.20 -8.34
CA VAL A 57 -13.68 4.28 -9.11
C VAL A 57 -12.26 4.37 -8.60
N LEU A 58 -11.55 3.25 -8.67
CA LEU A 58 -10.11 3.22 -8.54
C LEU A 58 -9.51 3.85 -9.77
N GLU A 59 -8.54 4.72 -9.56
CA GLU A 59 -7.74 5.35 -10.60
C GLU A 59 -6.26 5.23 -10.24
N VAL A 60 -5.42 5.08 -11.26
CA VAL A 60 -3.98 5.02 -11.07
C VAL A 60 -3.46 6.44 -11.04
N LYS A 61 -2.73 6.77 -9.99
CA LYS A 61 -2.05 8.05 -9.86
C LYS A 61 -0.56 7.85 -9.95
N THR A 62 0.10 8.65 -10.78
CA THR A 62 1.53 8.88 -10.68
C THR A 62 1.75 9.84 -9.52
N VAL A 63 2.45 9.37 -8.50
CA VAL A 63 2.68 10.10 -7.24
C VAL A 63 3.97 10.92 -7.29
N ASN A 64 4.92 10.52 -8.13
CA ASN A 64 6.14 11.27 -8.41
C ASN A 64 6.16 11.61 -9.89
N ASP A 65 5.46 12.68 -10.28
CA ASP A 65 5.43 13.13 -11.67
C ASP A 65 6.74 13.85 -12.01
N ASN A 66 7.55 13.22 -12.85
CA ASN A 66 8.62 13.89 -13.58
C ASN A 66 8.17 14.16 -15.01
N PHE A 67 7.45 15.26 -15.21
CA PHE A 67 7.13 15.75 -16.53
C PHE A 67 8.42 16.20 -17.24
N ILE A 68 8.99 15.32 -18.06
CA ILE A 68 10.11 15.63 -18.95
C ILE A 68 9.57 15.79 -20.38
N GLY A 69 8.76 16.83 -20.59
CA GLY A 69 8.26 17.18 -21.93
C GLY A 69 7.44 16.09 -22.65
N ASP A 70 7.38 16.18 -23.98
CA ASP A 70 6.47 15.42 -24.86
C ASP A 70 6.81 13.90 -24.97
N ASP A 71 7.95 13.45 -24.44
CA ASP A 71 8.46 12.07 -24.62
C ASP A 71 8.10 11.10 -23.47
N GLY A 72 7.28 11.56 -22.51
CA GLY A 72 6.68 10.70 -21.49
C GLY A 72 7.52 10.47 -20.23
N TYR A 73 6.83 9.97 -19.21
CA TYR A 73 7.32 9.86 -17.84
C TYR A 73 8.27 8.66 -17.63
N ILE A 74 9.46 8.89 -17.08
CA ILE A 74 10.46 7.84 -16.77
C ILE A 74 10.77 7.88 -15.26
N GLY A 75 10.28 6.91 -14.50
CA GLY A 75 10.63 6.72 -13.07
C GLY A 75 9.48 6.79 -12.07
N ASP A 76 8.24 6.95 -12.53
CA ASP A 76 7.07 7.23 -11.69
C ASP A 76 6.72 6.13 -10.68
N VAL A 77 6.64 6.51 -9.41
CA VAL A 77 5.89 5.74 -8.41
C VAL A 77 4.42 5.85 -8.76
N LYS A 78 3.82 4.74 -9.19
CA LYS A 78 2.37 4.64 -9.39
C LYS A 78 1.74 4.03 -8.15
N GLY A 79 0.59 4.57 -7.78
CA GLY A 79 -0.28 3.95 -6.79
C GLY A 79 -1.73 4.01 -7.24
N VAL A 80 -2.61 3.42 -6.42
CA VAL A 80 -4.05 3.43 -6.65
C VAL A 80 -4.71 4.36 -5.63
N GLY A 81 -5.51 5.29 -6.15
CA GLY A 81 -6.35 6.21 -5.39
C GLY A 81 -7.83 6.05 -5.73
N VAL A 82 -8.65 6.99 -5.26
CA VAL A 82 -10.09 7.06 -5.56
C VAL A 82 -10.33 8.22 -6.52
N SER A 83 -11.32 8.05 -7.39
CA SER A 83 -11.73 9.08 -8.33
C SER A 83 -13.24 9.18 -8.44
N ARG A 84 -13.70 10.39 -8.69
CA ARG A 84 -15.10 10.70 -9.06
C ARG A 84 -15.32 10.70 -10.57
N GLY A 85 -14.36 10.22 -11.35
CA GLY A 85 -14.33 10.33 -12.80
C GLY A 85 -14.16 11.80 -13.23
N ASN A 86 -14.85 12.23 -14.29
CA ASN A 86 -14.71 13.57 -14.88
C ASN A 86 -15.13 14.74 -13.95
N LYS A 87 -15.56 14.47 -12.72
CA LYS A 87 -15.94 15.47 -11.71
C LYS A 87 -14.92 15.60 -10.59
N ASP A 88 -13.82 14.86 -10.68
CA ASP A 88 -12.75 14.93 -9.70
C ASP A 88 -11.80 16.08 -10.05
N VAL A 89 -11.59 16.97 -9.08
CA VAL A 89 -10.73 18.15 -9.24
C VAL A 89 -9.28 17.82 -8.90
N VAL A 90 -9.06 16.70 -8.18
CA VAL A 90 -7.77 16.28 -7.65
C VAL A 90 -7.49 14.79 -7.93
N SER A 91 -8.09 14.28 -9.02
CA SER A 91 -8.14 12.89 -9.50
C SER A 91 -7.10 11.93 -8.92
N GLY A 92 -7.58 10.78 -8.45
CA GLY A 92 -6.75 9.66 -8.02
C GLY A 92 -6.16 9.82 -6.62
N GLU A 93 -6.80 10.59 -5.75
CA GLU A 93 -6.47 10.74 -4.32
C GLU A 93 -7.51 10.04 -3.44
N VAL A 94 -7.20 9.85 -2.16
CA VAL A 94 -8.19 9.38 -1.20
C VAL A 94 -8.54 10.57 -0.31
N ASN A 95 -9.63 11.28 -0.60
CA ASN A 95 -10.02 12.48 0.14
C ASN A 95 -11.50 12.48 0.53
N LEU A 96 -11.95 13.45 1.35
CA LEU A 96 -13.38 13.74 1.59
C LEU A 96 -14.30 12.51 1.81
N LYS A 97 -14.01 11.72 2.86
CA LYS A 97 -14.75 10.49 3.20
C LYS A 97 -14.71 9.40 2.10
N GLU A 98 -13.77 9.48 1.18
CA GLU A 98 -13.44 8.37 0.28
C GLU A 98 -12.56 7.36 0.98
N TYR A 99 -12.60 6.14 0.48
CA TYR A 99 -11.82 5.06 1.02
C TYR A 99 -11.45 4.03 -0.03
N ILE A 100 -10.37 3.30 0.25
CA ILE A 100 -10.00 2.08 -0.45
C ILE A 100 -10.11 0.92 0.53
N ASP A 101 -11.00 -0.03 0.24
CA ASP A 101 -11.02 -1.30 0.96
C ASP A 101 -10.04 -2.27 0.30
N LEU A 102 -8.94 -2.56 1.01
CA LEU A 102 -7.99 -3.62 0.68
C LEU A 102 -8.44 -4.92 1.36
N THR A 103 -9.01 -5.83 0.59
CA THR A 103 -9.42 -7.16 1.03
C THR A 103 -8.34 -8.19 0.69
N LEU A 104 -7.87 -8.93 1.70
CA LEU A 104 -6.87 -9.97 1.53
C LEU A 104 -7.49 -11.23 0.90
N ALA A 105 -6.68 -11.99 0.17
CA ALA A 105 -7.11 -13.24 -0.45
C ALA A 105 -7.60 -14.28 0.58
N GLY A 106 -8.60 -15.07 0.20
CA GLY A 106 -9.14 -16.16 1.02
C GLY A 106 -9.88 -15.66 2.27
N ASN A 107 -9.56 -16.23 3.43
CA ASN A 107 -10.21 -15.91 4.71
C ASN A 107 -9.53 -14.78 5.48
N GLY A 108 -8.68 -13.98 4.83
CA GLY A 108 -7.81 -13.00 5.49
C GLY A 108 -6.48 -13.60 5.94
N GLY A 109 -5.69 -12.88 6.72
CA GLY A 109 -4.43 -13.35 7.28
C GLY A 109 -3.60 -12.24 7.90
N ILE A 110 -2.37 -12.56 8.32
CA ILE A 110 -1.45 -11.58 8.89
C ILE A 110 -0.82 -10.78 7.76
N LEU A 111 -0.92 -9.45 7.85
CA LEU A 111 -0.32 -8.57 6.87
C LEU A 111 1.18 -8.39 7.13
N GLY A 112 2.01 -8.62 6.11
CA GLY A 112 3.46 -8.49 6.20
C GLY A 112 3.96 -7.07 5.96
N SER A 113 3.30 -6.31 5.08
CA SER A 113 3.62 -4.91 4.84
C SER A 113 2.45 -4.14 4.20
N LEU A 114 2.45 -2.82 4.39
CA LEU A 114 1.69 -1.83 3.61
C LEU A 114 2.63 -0.77 3.09
N ASP A 115 2.53 -0.47 1.80
CA ASP A 115 3.40 0.47 1.13
C ASP A 115 2.58 1.66 0.64
N PHE A 116 3.00 2.85 1.03
CA PHE A 116 2.32 4.12 0.73
C PHE A 116 3.28 5.09 0.07
N SER A 117 2.82 5.81 -0.95
CA SER A 117 3.53 6.96 -1.50
C SER A 117 2.67 8.19 -1.37
N PHE A 118 3.31 9.29 -1.00
CA PHE A 118 2.68 10.61 -0.86
C PHE A 118 3.10 11.52 -2.00
N LEU A 119 2.18 12.37 -2.46
CA LEU A 119 2.36 13.26 -3.62
C LEU A 119 3.16 14.51 -3.26
N TYR A 120 3.01 15.04 -2.05
CA TYR A 120 3.60 16.30 -1.65
C TYR A 120 4.52 16.16 -0.45
N PRO A 121 5.64 16.91 -0.43
CA PRO A 121 6.51 16.94 0.74
C PRO A 121 5.81 17.59 1.93
N PRO A 122 6.17 17.18 3.16
CA PRO A 122 5.64 17.82 4.36
C PRO A 122 5.95 19.33 4.36
N GLY A 123 4.91 20.13 4.58
CA GLY A 123 4.96 21.60 4.57
C GLY A 123 4.64 22.26 3.23
N GLU A 124 4.42 21.48 2.16
CA GLU A 124 3.93 22.02 0.88
C GLU A 124 2.52 22.64 1.05
N PHE A 125 2.21 23.64 0.22
CA PHE A 125 0.95 24.41 0.30
C PHE A 125 0.63 24.95 1.69
N TYR A 126 1.63 25.44 2.43
CA TYR A 126 1.45 25.97 3.79
C TYR A 126 0.89 24.96 4.79
N ASP A 127 1.25 23.67 4.65
CA ASP A 127 0.77 22.57 5.51
C ASP A 127 -0.76 22.38 5.44
N THR A 128 -1.35 22.79 4.31
CA THR A 128 -2.76 22.49 4.02
C THR A 128 -2.91 21.07 3.51
N VAL A 129 -1.87 20.48 2.90
CA VAL A 129 -1.79 19.03 2.66
C VAL A 129 -1.25 18.34 3.90
N TYR A 130 -1.94 17.29 4.36
CA TYR A 130 -1.45 16.43 5.41
C TYR A 130 -1.07 15.08 4.81
N GLU A 131 0.19 14.70 4.92
CA GLU A 131 0.67 13.39 4.47
C GLU A 131 0.38 12.33 5.53
N VAL A 132 -0.92 12.05 5.70
CA VAL A 132 -1.39 11.11 6.71
C VAL A 132 -2.33 10.06 6.11
N VAL A 133 -2.05 8.81 6.44
CA VAL A 133 -2.92 7.67 6.08
C VAL A 133 -3.53 7.10 7.34
N SER A 134 -4.84 6.86 7.33
CA SER A 134 -5.49 5.97 8.30
C SER A 134 -5.77 4.63 7.65
N ALA A 135 -5.45 3.54 8.35
CA ALA A 135 -5.71 2.17 7.93
C ALA A 135 -6.49 1.45 9.04
N ASP A 136 -7.78 1.29 8.82
CA ASP A 136 -8.70 0.72 9.79
C ASP A 136 -8.96 -0.75 9.50
N THR A 137 -8.90 -1.58 10.54
CA THR A 137 -9.27 -2.98 10.48
C THR A 137 -10.21 -3.33 11.64
N SER A 138 -10.55 -4.61 11.83
CA SER A 138 -11.43 -5.04 12.91
C SER A 138 -10.76 -4.82 14.28
N GLY A 139 -10.99 -3.63 14.86
CA GLY A 139 -10.57 -3.27 16.21
C GLY A 139 -9.22 -2.56 16.33
N LEU A 140 -8.49 -2.34 15.24
CA LEU A 140 -7.27 -1.54 15.23
C LEU A 140 -7.30 -0.47 14.15
N THR A 141 -6.68 0.67 14.46
CA THR A 141 -6.45 1.77 13.52
C THR A 141 -4.95 2.05 13.45
N GLY A 142 -4.39 1.95 12.25
CA GLY A 142 -3.01 2.35 11.97
C GLY A 142 -2.99 3.76 11.38
N LYS A 143 -2.05 4.60 11.83
CA LYS A 143 -1.88 5.97 11.33
C LYS A 143 -0.45 6.17 10.89
N LEU A 144 -0.23 6.41 9.60
CA LEU A 144 1.07 6.85 9.08
C LEU A 144 1.09 8.37 9.02
N THR A 145 2.07 9.02 9.62
CA THR A 145 2.27 10.48 9.53
C THR A 145 3.68 10.76 9.04
N VAL A 146 3.84 11.43 7.89
CA VAL A 146 5.16 11.92 7.46
C VAL A 146 5.64 13.00 8.43
N LYS A 147 6.91 12.92 8.84
CA LYS A 147 7.50 13.81 9.86
C LYS A 147 8.58 14.72 9.30
N SER A 148 9.24 14.28 8.23
CA SER A 148 10.28 15.02 7.54
C SER A 148 10.44 14.49 6.12
N THR A 149 11.35 15.08 5.36
CA THR A 149 11.66 14.64 4.00
C THR A 149 12.14 13.19 3.90
N THR A 150 12.61 12.60 5.00
CA THR A 150 13.18 11.24 5.01
C THR A 150 12.53 10.31 6.03
N SER A 151 11.57 10.79 6.82
CA SER A 151 11.00 10.00 7.91
C SER A 151 9.49 10.11 8.04
N ALA A 152 8.88 9.03 8.49
CA ALA A 152 7.48 8.96 8.88
C ALA A 152 7.32 8.16 10.18
N LEU A 153 6.18 8.33 10.83
CA LEU A 153 5.81 7.61 12.05
C LEU A 153 4.53 6.82 11.79
N TRP A 154 4.60 5.52 11.98
CA TRP A 154 3.44 4.63 12.04
C TRP A 154 3.03 4.40 13.48
N GLU A 155 1.78 4.69 13.82
CA GLU A 155 1.21 4.50 15.15
C GLU A 155 -0.01 3.58 15.04
N VAL A 156 -0.21 2.70 16.01
CA VAL A 156 -1.37 1.81 16.04
C VAL A 156 -2.20 2.08 17.28
N PHE A 157 -3.51 2.10 17.13
CA PHE A 157 -4.47 2.37 18.18
C PHE A 157 -5.49 1.23 18.28
N SER A 158 -5.91 0.93 19.51
CA SER A 158 -7.11 0.14 19.81
C SER A 158 -8.11 1.07 20.49
N GLY A 159 -9.13 1.48 19.74
CA GLY A 159 -9.98 2.61 20.14
C GLY A 159 -9.14 3.88 20.30
N THR A 160 -9.11 4.46 21.50
CA THR A 160 -8.33 5.67 21.82
C THR A 160 -6.96 5.37 22.42
N THR A 161 -6.61 4.10 22.63
CA THR A 161 -5.35 3.70 23.28
C THR A 161 -4.28 3.37 22.25
N GLN A 162 -3.17 4.10 22.29
CA GLN A 162 -2.00 3.81 21.45
C GLN A 162 -1.29 2.54 21.92
N LEU A 163 -0.98 1.65 20.97
CA LEU A 163 -0.23 0.42 21.17
C LEU A 163 1.24 0.65 20.83
N ASN A 164 2.01 1.16 21.79
CA ASN A 164 3.42 1.52 21.58
C ASN A 164 4.30 0.37 21.08
N SER A 165 3.93 -0.89 21.33
CA SER A 165 4.65 -2.07 20.83
C SER A 165 4.55 -2.28 19.31
N LEU A 166 3.65 -1.56 18.64
CA LEU A 166 3.46 -1.61 17.18
C LEU A 166 3.86 -0.30 16.48
N THR A 167 4.29 0.72 17.24
CA THR A 167 4.77 1.99 16.69
C THR A 167 6.08 1.78 15.94
N GLN A 168 6.22 2.39 14.76
CA GLN A 168 7.43 2.28 13.94
C GLN A 168 7.84 3.66 13.42
N THR A 169 9.12 4.00 13.60
CA THR A 169 9.74 5.09 12.83
C THR A 169 10.23 4.51 11.52
N LEU A 170 9.74 5.06 10.42
CA LEU A 170 10.05 4.61 9.07
C LEU A 170 11.01 5.57 8.41
N THR A 171 11.98 5.02 7.69
CA THR A 171 12.82 5.77 6.75
C THR A 171 12.20 5.68 5.37
N ALA A 172 12.21 6.79 4.65
CA ALA A 172 11.71 6.85 3.28
C ALA A 172 12.54 5.92 2.37
N ILE A 173 11.84 5.07 1.61
CA ILE A 173 12.43 4.25 0.52
C ILE A 173 12.82 5.16 -0.65
N SER A 174 12.00 6.19 -0.88
CA SER A 174 12.29 7.31 -1.78
C SER A 174 12.03 8.59 -1.00
N ASN A 175 13.04 9.46 -0.93
CA ASN A 175 12.94 10.71 -0.18
C ASN A 175 11.88 11.63 -0.77
N SER A 176 11.24 12.37 0.13
CA SER A 176 10.38 13.46 -0.23
C SER A 176 11.19 14.67 -0.69
N THR A 177 10.73 15.32 -1.75
CA THR A 177 11.45 16.37 -2.47
C THR A 177 10.47 17.35 -3.12
N ASP A 178 10.76 18.64 -2.97
CA ASP A 178 9.91 19.76 -3.40
C ASP A 178 10.01 20.10 -4.89
N GLY A 179 10.85 19.39 -5.64
CA GLY A 179 11.02 19.61 -7.07
C GLY A 179 11.62 20.97 -7.47
N ASN A 180 12.03 21.80 -6.50
CA ASN A 180 12.57 23.15 -6.70
C ASN A 180 14.09 23.23 -6.50
N SER A 181 14.75 22.13 -6.13
CA SER A 181 16.21 22.10 -6.05
C SER A 181 16.85 22.26 -7.44
N ALA A 182 17.72 23.27 -7.57
CA ALA A 182 18.47 23.59 -8.79
C ALA A 182 19.46 22.48 -9.22
N THR A 183 19.70 21.48 -8.36
CA THR A 183 20.50 20.28 -8.66
C THR A 183 19.57 19.16 -9.11
N LYS A 184 19.07 19.25 -10.34
CA LYS A 184 18.08 18.30 -10.89
C LYS A 184 18.73 16.98 -11.28
N THR A 185 18.52 15.92 -10.49
CA THR A 185 18.21 14.62 -11.10
C THR A 185 16.69 14.52 -11.26
N PRO A 186 16.14 14.05 -12.40
CA PRO A 186 14.71 13.99 -12.68
C PRO A 186 13.94 12.94 -11.87
N GLU A 187 14.32 12.67 -10.61
CA GLU A 187 13.85 11.48 -9.87
C GLU A 187 13.07 11.84 -8.60
N ALA A 188 12.90 13.13 -8.31
CA ALA A 188 12.63 13.59 -6.96
C ALA A 188 11.60 14.74 -6.91
N ARG A 189 10.33 14.40 -7.16
CA ARG A 189 9.17 15.18 -6.75
C ARG A 189 8.25 14.26 -5.99
N GLY A 190 7.86 14.59 -4.75
CA GLY A 190 6.97 13.73 -3.97
C GLY A 190 7.02 13.93 -2.46
N GLY A 191 6.05 13.37 -1.76
CA GLY A 191 5.99 13.19 -0.31
C GLY A 191 6.72 11.95 0.21
N GLY A 192 7.34 11.20 -0.69
CA GLY A 192 8.15 10.03 -0.37
C GLY A 192 7.36 8.73 -0.31
N TRP A 193 8.08 7.62 -0.39
CA TRP A 193 7.54 6.26 -0.33
C TRP A 193 7.97 5.60 0.97
N TYR A 194 7.03 5.03 1.71
CA TYR A 194 7.25 4.33 2.97
C TYR A 194 6.66 2.92 2.92
N SER A 195 7.33 1.97 3.57
CA SER A 195 6.82 0.61 3.79
C SER A 195 6.67 0.38 5.29
N VAL A 196 5.43 0.13 5.72
CA VAL A 196 5.10 -0.23 7.10
C VAL A 196 5.17 -1.75 7.23
N LEU A 197 6.10 -2.27 8.03
CA LEU A 197 6.28 -3.72 8.19
C LEU A 197 5.40 -4.26 9.31
N ASN A 198 4.73 -5.38 9.10
CA ASN A 198 3.79 -5.99 10.05
C ASN A 198 2.88 -4.95 10.73
N PRO A 199 2.12 -4.15 9.96
CA PRO A 199 1.49 -2.91 10.44
C PRO A 199 0.53 -3.10 11.61
N PHE A 200 -0.02 -4.30 11.76
CA PHE A 200 -0.93 -4.70 12.85
C PHE A 200 -0.37 -5.87 13.68
N GLY A 201 0.95 -6.06 13.67
CA GLY A 201 1.62 -7.16 14.37
C GLY A 201 1.18 -8.53 13.88
N LYS A 202 0.71 -9.38 14.80
CA LYS A 202 0.25 -10.75 14.51
C LYS A 202 -1.26 -10.85 14.28
N GLN A 203 -1.97 -9.72 14.18
CA GLN A 203 -3.41 -9.75 13.97
C GLN A 203 -3.73 -10.26 12.57
N SER A 204 -4.62 -11.26 12.50
CA SER A 204 -5.22 -11.67 11.23
C SER A 204 -6.27 -10.64 10.82
N VAL A 205 -6.13 -10.11 9.61
CA VAL A 205 -7.03 -9.12 9.03
C VAL A 205 -7.62 -9.67 7.74
N LYS A 206 -8.91 -9.41 7.51
CA LYS A 206 -9.58 -9.76 6.25
C LYS A 206 -9.65 -8.57 5.31
N THR A 207 -10.06 -7.43 5.86
CA THR A 207 -10.18 -6.17 5.13
C THR A 207 -9.49 -5.08 5.94
N ILE A 208 -8.83 -4.18 5.22
CA ILE A 208 -8.23 -2.95 5.73
C ILE A 208 -8.86 -1.82 4.93
N ARG A 209 -9.46 -0.86 5.61
CA ARG A 209 -10.01 0.34 5.00
C ARG A 209 -9.00 1.47 5.11
N LEU A 210 -8.54 1.97 3.97
CA LEU A 210 -7.65 3.10 3.89
C LEU A 210 -8.48 4.38 3.72
N THR A 211 -8.28 5.36 4.61
CA THR A 211 -8.98 6.64 4.57
C THR A 211 -8.02 7.80 4.76
N ALA A 212 -8.47 8.98 4.35
CA ALA A 212 -7.94 10.25 4.84
C ALA A 212 -8.43 10.46 6.29
N PRO A 213 -7.55 10.66 7.28
CA PRO A 213 -7.98 10.91 8.65
C PRO A 213 -8.73 12.23 8.75
N THR A 214 -9.82 12.25 9.52
CA THR A 214 -10.50 13.49 9.91
C THR A 214 -9.63 14.34 10.83
N GLN A 215 -9.52 15.65 10.56
CA GLN A 215 -8.82 16.57 11.45
C GLN A 215 -9.47 16.62 12.85
N PRO A 216 -8.67 16.85 13.91
CA PRO A 216 -9.20 17.22 15.22
C PRO A 216 -10.07 18.48 15.08
N GLY A 217 -11.35 18.40 15.49
CA GLY A 217 -12.28 19.55 15.46
C GLY A 217 -13.38 19.48 14.40
N GLY A 218 -13.42 18.44 13.56
CA GLY A 218 -14.60 18.13 12.73
C GLY A 218 -14.89 19.12 11.59
N GLN A 219 -13.95 20.00 11.24
CA GLN A 219 -14.11 20.90 10.10
C GLN A 219 -14.08 20.11 8.79
N ALA A 220 -15.05 20.41 7.91
CA ALA A 220 -15.14 19.82 6.59
C ALA A 220 -14.02 20.38 5.71
N PHE A 221 -13.16 19.49 5.23
CA PHE A 221 -11.99 19.78 4.40
C PHE A 221 -12.33 20.61 3.15
N HIS A 222 -11.50 21.61 2.85
CA HIS A 222 -11.23 21.94 1.45
C HIS A 222 -10.50 20.72 0.84
N ALA A 223 -10.81 20.39 -0.42
CA ALA A 223 -10.52 19.11 -1.07
C ALA A 223 -9.03 18.75 -1.27
N GLN A 224 -8.09 19.39 -0.59
CA GLN A 224 -6.68 19.47 -0.97
C GLN A 224 -5.74 18.68 -0.04
N ASN A 225 -6.25 17.83 0.87
CA ASN A 225 -5.52 17.63 2.13
C ASN A 225 -4.97 16.22 2.39
N ASN A 226 -5.13 15.23 1.51
CA ASN A 226 -4.56 13.89 1.72
C ASN A 226 -4.25 13.21 0.38
N ASP A 227 -2.99 13.34 -0.03
CA ASP A 227 -2.58 13.00 -1.38
C ASP A 227 -1.62 11.82 -1.32
N TYR A 228 -2.20 10.66 -0.99
CA TYR A 228 -1.47 9.41 -0.96
C TYR A 228 -2.10 8.40 -1.90
N ALA A 229 -1.28 7.45 -2.32
CA ALA A 229 -1.74 6.30 -3.06
C ALA A 229 -1.24 5.01 -2.40
N LEU A 230 -2.06 3.96 -2.47
CA LEU A 230 -1.64 2.62 -2.08
C LEU A 230 -0.74 2.07 -3.17
N VAL A 231 0.46 1.69 -2.79
CA VAL A 231 1.51 1.27 -3.71
C VAL A 231 1.77 -0.23 -3.64
N GLY A 232 1.56 -0.83 -2.47
CA GLY A 232 1.84 -2.25 -2.28
C GLY A 232 1.29 -2.80 -0.97
N ALA A 233 1.16 -4.11 -0.92
CA ALA A 233 0.82 -4.83 0.30
C ALA A 233 1.31 -6.28 0.20
N THR A 234 1.77 -6.86 1.33
CA THR A 234 2.13 -8.29 1.42
C THR A 234 1.34 -8.99 2.50
N LYS A 235 1.10 -10.30 2.33
CA LYS A 235 0.56 -11.18 3.38
C LYS A 235 1.63 -12.18 3.81
N VAL A 236 1.75 -12.40 5.12
CA VAL A 236 2.64 -13.44 5.67
C VAL A 236 2.07 -14.82 5.35
N PRO A 237 2.87 -15.78 4.83
CA PRO A 237 2.44 -17.15 4.66
C PRO A 237 1.90 -17.76 5.94
N GLU A 238 0.80 -18.49 5.84
CA GLU A 238 0.28 -19.24 6.97
C GLU A 238 1.24 -20.40 7.32
N PRO A 239 1.51 -20.67 8.61
CA PRO A 239 2.40 -21.75 9.04
C PRO A 239 2.00 -23.13 8.51
N ALA A 240 0.72 -23.38 8.26
CA ALA A 240 0.23 -24.63 7.68
C ALA A 240 0.77 -24.87 6.26
N THR A 241 0.95 -23.81 5.45
CA THR A 241 1.54 -23.88 4.12
C THR A 241 3.02 -24.27 4.19
N LEU A 242 3.73 -23.79 5.21
CA LEU A 242 5.13 -24.16 5.50
C LEU A 242 5.27 -25.64 5.88
N LEU A 243 4.37 -26.14 6.73
CA LEU A 243 4.36 -27.54 7.15
C LEU A 243 3.99 -28.50 6.00
N GLY A 244 3.00 -28.14 5.18
CA GLY A 244 2.59 -28.92 4.01
C GLY A 244 3.72 -29.12 2.99
N LEU A 245 4.49 -28.07 2.70
CA LEU A 245 5.65 -28.16 1.81
C LEU A 245 6.80 -29.00 2.42
N GLY A 246 7.03 -28.87 3.73
CA GLY A 246 8.02 -29.67 4.44
C GLY A 246 7.77 -31.17 4.38
N THR A 247 6.50 -31.59 4.51
CA THR A 247 6.14 -33.02 4.42
C THR A 247 6.36 -33.61 3.02
N ILE A 248 6.06 -32.85 1.95
CA ILE A 248 6.27 -33.29 0.57
C ILE A 248 7.76 -33.45 0.25
N ALA A 249 8.59 -32.51 0.67
CA ALA A 249 10.04 -32.61 0.51
C ALA A 249 10.65 -33.77 1.32
N GLY A 250 10.13 -34.01 2.53
CA GLY A 250 10.49 -35.18 3.35
C GLY A 250 10.13 -36.51 2.69
N LEU A 251 8.94 -36.61 2.08
CA LEU A 251 8.50 -37.80 1.36
C LEU A 251 9.33 -38.06 0.09
N MET A 252 9.73 -37.01 -0.64
CA MET A 252 10.58 -37.15 -1.83
C MET A 252 12.03 -37.55 -1.51
N THR A 253 12.58 -37.10 -0.37
CA THR A 253 13.92 -37.54 0.07
C THR A 253 13.92 -38.96 0.61
N VAL A 254 12.87 -39.38 1.32
CA VAL A 254 12.73 -40.77 1.80
C VAL A 254 12.48 -41.76 0.66
N SER A 255 11.68 -41.39 -0.35
CA SER A 255 11.43 -42.26 -1.51
C SER A 255 12.65 -42.45 -2.42
N ARG A 256 13.54 -41.44 -2.55
CA ARG A 256 14.82 -41.61 -3.28
C ARG A 256 15.79 -42.57 -2.58
N ARG A 257 15.82 -42.60 -1.24
CA ARG A 257 16.68 -43.53 -0.50
C ARG A 257 16.26 -44.99 -0.66
N ARG A 258 14.97 -45.29 -0.84
CA ARG A 258 14.51 -46.67 -1.05
C ARG A 258 14.87 -47.24 -2.44
N LYS A 259 15.14 -46.39 -3.44
CA LYS A 259 15.59 -46.84 -4.77
C LYS A 259 17.09 -47.10 -4.88
N ALA A 260 17.91 -46.58 -3.96
CA ALA A 260 19.36 -46.77 -3.97
C ALA A 260 19.84 -48.01 -3.19
N VAL A 261 18.93 -48.76 -2.54
CA VAL A 261 19.25 -49.95 -1.71
C VAL A 261 18.84 -51.26 -2.41
N GLN A 262 18.35 -51.20 -3.66
CA GLN A 262 18.01 -52.38 -4.47
C GLN A 262 18.98 -52.60 -5.65
N GLY A 263 20.25 -52.21 -5.50
CA GLY A 263 21.33 -52.49 -6.46
C GLY A 263 22.48 -53.20 -5.77
#